data_AF-A0A0R3RKM9-F1
#
_entry.id   AF-A0A0R3RKM9-F1
#
_cell.length_a   1.000
_cell.length_b   1.000
_cell.length_c   1.000
_cell.angle_alpha   90.00
_cell.angle_beta   90.00
_cell.angle_gamma   90.00
#
_symmetry.space_group_name_H-M   'P 1'
#
loop_
_entity.id
_entity.type
_entity.pdbx_description
1 polymer ?
#
loop_
_entity_poly.entity_id
_entity_poly.type
_entity_poly.pdbx_seq_one_letter_code
_entity_poly.pdbx_strand_id
1 'polypeptide(L)'
;MSSSVVVQNIGGSDVPGSISHGYSWVPPGLTRLKVEEYMAQLPNHVVPRINSNGEKFREKQLMLQLPRQDLSLAYCKHLSNNVERKLYEEFINARNEIALDIGFVCPAISKQMECKKCRGVLERNEMAVIAPKLGENSSWHPACFTCATCEQLLIDLTYCVKDGIIYCERHYAELHKPRCNACDEVSIFFSLLINFVFQNYIIITLNNWK
;
A
#
# COMPACT_ATOMS: atom_id res chain seq x y z
N MET A 1 -19.04 17.00 -9.58
CA MET A 1 -20.33 16.30 -9.40
C MET A 1 -20.10 15.25 -8.34
N SER A 2 -20.58 15.51 -7.12
CA SER A 2 -20.33 14.69 -5.94
C SER A 2 -21.23 13.46 -5.98
N SER A 3 -20.64 12.27 -6.16
CA SER A 3 -21.38 11.02 -6.09
C SER A 3 -21.49 10.56 -4.65
N SER A 4 -22.59 10.95 -3.99
CA SER A 4 -23.03 10.37 -2.74
C SER A 4 -23.50 8.93 -2.99
N VAL A 5 -22.84 7.95 -2.38
CA VAL A 5 -23.26 6.54 -2.44
C VAL A 5 -24.43 6.34 -1.47
N VAL A 6 -25.59 6.00 -2.02
CA VAL A 6 -26.80 5.63 -1.28
C VAL A 6 -26.63 4.23 -0.71
N VAL A 7 -26.62 4.10 0.61
CA VAL A 7 -26.66 2.80 1.30
C VAL A 7 -28.12 2.36 1.39
N GLN A 8 -28.48 1.29 0.68
CA GLN A 8 -29.79 0.65 0.81
C GLN A 8 -29.75 -0.38 1.94
N ASN A 9 -30.68 -0.23 2.89
CA ASN A 9 -30.94 -1.13 4.00
C ASN A 9 -31.71 -2.38 3.52
N ILE A 10 -31.17 -3.57 3.76
CA ILE A 10 -31.92 -4.84 3.81
C ILE A 10 -31.45 -5.59 5.06
N GLY A 11 -32.40 -5.96 5.92
CA GLY A 11 -32.15 -6.61 7.21
C GLY A 11 -31.88 -8.12 7.11
N GLY A 12 -31.12 -8.62 8.07
CA GLY A 12 -30.98 -10.06 8.39
C GLY A 12 -29.56 -10.64 8.22
N SER A 13 -28.82 -10.68 9.33
CA SER A 13 -27.55 -11.40 9.63
C SER A 13 -26.32 -11.18 8.73
N ASP A 14 -25.26 -10.68 9.36
CA ASP A 14 -23.87 -10.56 8.92
C ASP A 14 -23.57 -9.47 7.88
N VAL A 15 -23.39 -8.25 8.40
CA VAL A 15 -22.82 -7.14 7.62
C VAL A 15 -21.38 -7.50 7.21
N PRO A 16 -21.02 -7.43 5.91
CA PRO A 16 -19.63 -7.58 5.47
C PRO A 16 -18.76 -6.53 6.17
N GLY A 17 -17.84 -6.97 7.02
CA GLY A 17 -16.97 -6.09 7.80
C GLY A 17 -17.43 -5.76 9.22
N SER A 18 -18.44 -6.43 9.77
CA SER A 18 -18.77 -6.30 11.20
C SER A 18 -17.63 -6.84 12.07
N ILE A 19 -17.08 -5.97 12.93
CA ILE A 19 -16.09 -6.29 13.96
C ILE A 19 -16.76 -7.23 14.99
N SER A 20 -16.73 -8.54 14.73
CA SER A 20 -17.26 -9.55 15.65
C SER A 20 -16.66 -10.94 15.41
N HIS A 21 -15.32 -11.02 15.34
CA HIS A 21 -14.57 -12.28 15.18
C HIS A 21 -13.36 -12.41 16.12
N GLY A 22 -13.26 -11.55 17.14
CA GLY A 22 -12.08 -11.52 18.03
C GLY A 22 -10.82 -10.95 17.38
N TYR A 23 -10.94 -10.37 16.18
CA TYR A 23 -9.89 -9.64 15.47
C TYR A 23 -10.25 -8.15 15.40
N SER A 24 -9.25 -7.28 15.50
CA SER A 24 -9.41 -5.82 15.31
C SER A 24 -9.46 -5.41 13.84
N TRP A 25 -9.15 -6.33 12.93
CA TRP A 25 -9.37 -6.21 11.49
C TRP A 25 -9.50 -7.57 10.82
N VAL A 26 -10.31 -7.65 9.77
CA VAL A 26 -10.47 -8.83 8.90
C VAL A 26 -10.57 -8.38 7.44
N PRO A 27 -10.15 -9.20 6.45
CA PRO A 27 -10.39 -8.89 5.05
C PRO A 27 -11.89 -8.79 4.75
N PRO A 28 -12.33 -7.76 4.00
CA PRO A 28 -13.74 -7.55 3.70
C PRO A 28 -14.30 -8.66 2.78
N GLY A 29 -15.59 -8.96 2.93
CA GLY A 29 -16.30 -9.89 2.03
C GLY A 29 -16.03 -11.38 2.26
N LEU A 30 -15.27 -11.75 3.30
CA LEU A 30 -15.04 -13.15 3.65
C LEU A 30 -16.04 -13.66 4.70
N THR A 31 -16.39 -14.94 4.60
CA THR A 31 -17.11 -15.65 5.67
C THR A 31 -16.19 -15.88 6.87
N ARG A 32 -16.77 -16.14 8.05
CA ARG A 32 -15.99 -16.46 9.27
C ARG A 32 -14.94 -17.55 9.05
N LEU A 33 -15.32 -18.64 8.40
CA LEU A 33 -14.39 -19.75 8.14
C LEU A 33 -13.22 -19.31 7.26
N LYS A 34 -13.49 -18.49 6.23
CA LYS A 34 -12.46 -17.94 5.35
C LYS A 34 -11.59 -16.90 6.05
N VAL A 35 -12.12 -16.13 7.00
CA VAL A 35 -11.30 -15.25 7.85
C VAL A 35 -10.31 -16.07 8.68
N GLU A 36 -10.74 -17.15 9.32
CA GLU A 36 -9.84 -18.00 10.10
C GLU A 36 -8.77 -18.65 9.21
N GLU A 37 -9.16 -19.14 8.02
CA GLU A 37 -8.24 -19.69 7.01
C GLU A 37 -7.20 -18.66 6.55
N TYR A 38 -7.61 -17.41 6.34
CA TYR A 38 -6.71 -16.31 6.00
C TYR A 38 -5.72 -16.03 7.15
N MET A 39 -6.22 -15.88 8.38
CA MET A 39 -5.39 -15.54 9.54
C MET A 39 -4.39 -16.66 9.88
N ALA A 40 -4.74 -17.93 9.64
CA ALA A 40 -3.86 -19.08 9.84
C ALA A 40 -2.64 -19.10 8.90
N GLN A 41 -2.71 -18.38 7.78
CA GLN A 41 -1.60 -18.27 6.82
C GLN A 41 -0.62 -17.15 7.17
N LEU A 42 -0.89 -16.35 8.20
CA LEU A 42 -0.02 -15.26 8.64
C LEU A 42 0.85 -15.67 9.84
N PRO A 43 2.03 -15.07 10.01
CA PRO A 43 2.82 -15.25 11.23
C PRO A 43 2.01 -14.85 12.49
N ASN A 44 2.04 -15.68 13.54
CA ASN A 44 1.24 -15.47 14.75
C ASN A 44 1.39 -14.07 15.37
N HIS A 45 2.58 -13.47 15.30
CA HIS A 45 2.86 -12.15 15.88
C HIS A 45 2.27 -10.97 15.10
N VAL A 46 1.81 -11.18 13.85
CA VAL A 46 1.15 -10.15 13.03
C VAL A 46 -0.38 -10.30 12.98
N VAL A 47 -0.93 -11.40 13.49
CA VAL A 47 -2.38 -11.64 13.49
C VAL A 47 -3.08 -10.67 14.46
N PRO A 48 -3.99 -9.79 13.99
CA PRO A 48 -4.52 -8.70 14.79
C PRO A 48 -5.69 -9.14 15.69
N ARG A 49 -5.42 -10.05 16.64
CA ARG A 49 -6.42 -10.42 17.65
C ARG A 49 -6.64 -9.26 18.62
N ILE A 50 -7.88 -9.02 19.04
CA ILE A 50 -8.21 -7.96 20.00
C ILE A 50 -7.39 -8.15 21.28
N ASN A 51 -6.79 -7.07 21.79
CA ASN A 51 -5.90 -7.01 22.95
C ASN A 51 -4.58 -7.81 22.81
N SER A 52 -4.15 -8.16 21.59
CA SER A 52 -2.92 -8.92 21.35
C SER A 52 -1.74 -8.06 20.93
N ASN A 53 -0.54 -8.66 20.90
CA ASN A 53 0.64 -8.01 20.31
C ASN A 53 0.45 -7.76 18.79
N GLY A 54 -0.31 -8.59 18.09
CA GLY A 54 -0.58 -8.39 16.66
C GLY A 54 -1.49 -7.20 16.39
N GLU A 55 -2.43 -6.88 17.29
CA GLU A 55 -3.21 -5.64 17.19
C GLU A 55 -2.33 -4.41 17.36
N LYS A 56 -1.48 -4.39 18.39
CA LYS A 56 -0.50 -3.30 18.60
C LYS A 56 0.49 -3.18 17.44
N PHE A 57 0.89 -4.32 16.87
CA PHE A 57 1.74 -4.36 15.68
C PHE A 57 1.05 -3.71 14.49
N ARG A 58 -0.20 -4.09 14.22
CA ARG A 58 -1.05 -3.49 13.19
C ARG A 58 -1.18 -1.99 13.37
N GLU A 59 -1.47 -1.49 14.57
CA GLU A 59 -1.54 -0.04 14.83
C GLU A 59 -0.24 0.69 14.47
N LYS A 60 0.92 0.14 14.87
CA LYS A 60 2.23 0.69 14.50
C LYS A 60 2.45 0.65 12.99
N GLN A 61 2.09 -0.46 12.35
CA GLN A 61 2.20 -0.64 10.91
C GLN A 61 1.37 0.41 10.16
N LEU A 62 0.12 0.65 10.56
CA LEU A 62 -0.74 1.68 9.96
C LEU A 62 -0.11 3.08 10.07
N MET A 63 0.39 3.44 11.25
CA MET A 63 1.06 4.74 11.45
C MET A 63 2.30 4.90 10.56
N LEU A 64 3.07 3.84 10.37
CA LEU A 64 4.28 3.86 9.55
C LEU A 64 3.97 3.85 8.05
N GLN A 65 3.03 3.02 7.60
CA GLN A 65 2.75 2.86 6.17
C GLN A 65 1.87 3.99 5.60
N LEU A 66 1.10 4.67 6.44
CA LEU A 66 0.23 5.79 6.07
C LEU A 66 0.49 7.06 6.94
N PRO A 67 1.65 7.72 6.81
CA PRO A 67 1.92 8.96 7.52
C PRO A 67 0.89 10.03 7.14
N ARG A 68 0.35 10.76 8.12
CA ARG A 68 -0.71 11.77 7.87
C ARG A 68 -0.26 12.86 6.89
N GLN A 69 1.03 13.21 6.95
CA GLN A 69 1.69 14.19 6.08
C GLN A 69 1.82 13.72 4.63
N ASP A 70 1.62 12.44 4.34
CA ASP A 70 1.57 11.88 2.99
C ASP A 70 0.13 11.77 2.46
N LEU A 71 -0.87 12.04 3.31
CA LEU A 71 -2.28 11.93 2.98
C LEU A 71 -2.94 13.29 2.77
N SER A 72 -2.44 14.34 3.42
CA SER A 72 -3.02 15.68 3.30
C SER A 72 -2.03 16.79 3.62
N LEU A 73 -2.08 17.84 2.79
CA LEU A 73 -1.37 19.11 2.99
C LEU A 73 -1.62 19.73 4.36
N ALA A 74 -2.79 19.50 4.97
CA ALA A 74 -3.14 20.06 6.28
C ALA A 74 -2.20 19.57 7.40
N TYR A 75 -1.52 18.44 7.19
CA TYR A 75 -0.57 17.88 8.15
C TYR A 75 0.89 18.22 7.84
N CYS A 76 1.18 18.83 6.68
CA CYS A 76 2.52 19.29 6.32
C CYS A 76 2.81 20.64 6.97
N LYS A 77 3.80 20.69 7.86
CA LYS A 77 4.20 21.90 8.58
C LYS A 77 5.31 22.67 7.87
N HIS A 78 6.06 22.02 6.99
CA HIS A 78 7.31 22.56 6.44
C HIS A 78 7.28 22.83 4.93
N LEU A 79 6.09 22.89 4.32
CA LEU A 79 5.90 23.38 2.95
C LEU A 79 5.82 24.91 2.94
N SER A 80 6.95 25.52 2.61
CA SER A 80 7.29 26.93 2.84
C SER A 80 6.67 27.90 1.84
N ASN A 81 6.37 27.43 0.62
CA ASN A 81 5.87 28.29 -0.45
C ASN A 81 4.78 27.61 -1.31
N ASN A 82 4.08 28.41 -2.12
CA ASN A 82 2.98 27.92 -2.97
C ASN A 82 3.44 26.94 -4.05
N VAL A 83 4.69 27.05 -4.51
CA VAL A 83 5.24 26.13 -5.51
C VAL A 83 5.42 24.73 -4.92
N GLU A 84 5.98 24.62 -3.72
CA GLU A 84 6.13 23.35 -3.01
C GLU A 84 4.78 22.69 -2.73
N ARG A 85 3.78 23.49 -2.32
CA ARG A 85 2.41 23.00 -2.09
C ARG A 85 1.79 22.44 -3.37
N LYS A 86 1.96 23.14 -4.50
CA LYS A 86 1.46 22.67 -5.80
C LYS A 86 2.16 21.37 -6.23
N LEU A 87 3.48 21.30 -6.10
CA LEU A 87 4.25 20.09 -6.42
C LEU A 87 3.86 18.90 -5.53
N TYR A 88 3.52 19.15 -4.26
CA TYR A 88 2.96 18.13 -3.37
C TYR A 88 1.62 17.61 -3.89
N GLU A 89 0.68 18.51 -4.22
CA GLU A 89 -0.64 18.14 -4.72
C GLU A 89 -0.54 17.35 -6.03
N GLU A 90 0.31 17.79 -6.97
CA GLU A 90 0.59 17.08 -8.21
C GLU A 90 1.13 15.67 -7.94
N PHE A 91 2.03 15.53 -6.97
CA PHE A 91 2.56 14.22 -6.57
C PHE A 91 1.48 13.30 -5.98
N ILE A 92 0.63 13.80 -5.08
CA ILE A 92 -0.46 13.00 -4.49
C ILE A 92 -1.47 12.60 -5.55
N ASN A 93 -1.86 13.52 -6.44
CA ASN A 93 -2.79 13.22 -7.52
C ASN A 93 -2.23 12.15 -8.46
N ALA A 94 -0.98 12.31 -8.90
CA ALA A 94 -0.31 11.32 -9.74
C ALA A 94 -0.19 9.96 -9.05
N ARG A 95 0.15 9.91 -7.76
CA ARG A 95 0.16 8.66 -6.98
C ARG A 95 -1.21 8.01 -6.98
N ASN A 96 -2.25 8.75 -6.62
CA ASN A 96 -3.61 8.22 -6.44
C ASN A 96 -4.20 7.71 -7.76
N GLU A 97 -3.92 8.38 -8.88
CA GLU A 97 -4.45 8.00 -10.20
C GLU A 97 -3.63 6.86 -10.84
N ILE A 98 -2.30 6.91 -10.75
CA ILE A 98 -1.42 6.09 -11.59
C ILE A 98 -0.86 4.89 -10.81
N ALA A 99 -0.59 5.05 -9.51
CA ALA A 99 0.16 4.06 -8.74
C ALA A 99 -0.66 3.35 -7.67
N LEU A 100 -1.64 4.02 -7.07
CA LEU A 100 -2.40 3.53 -5.91
C LEU A 100 -3.53 2.58 -6.32
N ASP A 101 -3.74 1.52 -5.56
CA ASP A 101 -4.90 0.63 -5.67
C ASP A 101 -5.12 -0.15 -4.35
N ILE A 102 -6.21 -0.92 -4.25
CA ILE A 102 -6.58 -1.73 -3.08
C ILE A 102 -6.51 -3.21 -3.44
N GLY A 103 -5.78 -3.98 -2.63
CA GLY A 103 -5.73 -5.43 -2.77
C GLY A 103 -6.96 -6.08 -2.14
N PHE A 104 -7.38 -7.23 -2.64
CA PHE A 104 -8.46 -8.00 -2.01
C PHE A 104 -8.12 -9.48 -1.90
N VAL A 105 -8.76 -10.15 -0.94
CA VAL A 105 -8.61 -11.59 -0.75
C VAL A 105 -9.63 -12.32 -1.60
N CYS A 106 -9.15 -13.10 -2.57
CA CYS A 106 -9.95 -14.07 -3.30
C CYS A 106 -10.05 -15.37 -2.47
N PRO A 107 -11.25 -15.78 -2.03
CA PRO A 107 -11.41 -16.93 -1.13
C PRO A 107 -11.10 -18.29 -1.78
N ALA A 108 -11.14 -18.35 -3.12
CA ALA A 108 -10.87 -19.54 -3.91
C ALA A 108 -10.56 -19.13 -5.37
N ILE A 109 -9.30 -19.25 -5.79
CA ILE A 109 -8.90 -18.93 -7.17
C ILE A 109 -9.43 -19.98 -8.16
N SER A 110 -9.84 -19.54 -9.35
CA SER A 110 -10.49 -20.41 -10.35
C SER A 110 -9.53 -21.30 -11.15
N LYS A 111 -8.24 -20.97 -11.15
CA LYS A 111 -7.16 -21.65 -11.86
C LYS A 111 -5.86 -21.57 -11.05
N GLN A 112 -4.91 -22.45 -11.36
CA GLN A 112 -3.56 -22.39 -10.80
C GLN A 112 -2.87 -21.08 -11.20
N MET A 113 -2.14 -20.47 -10.28
CA MET A 113 -1.39 -19.22 -10.48
C MET A 113 -0.01 -19.30 -9.83
N GLU A 114 0.85 -18.33 -10.13
CA GLU A 114 2.17 -18.19 -9.52
C GLU A 114 2.19 -16.97 -8.60
N CYS A 115 2.64 -17.16 -7.36
CA CYS A 115 2.82 -16.07 -6.42
C CYS A 115 3.93 -15.13 -6.88
N LYS A 116 3.59 -13.86 -7.10
CA LYS A 116 4.51 -12.81 -7.57
C LYS A 116 5.71 -12.53 -6.66
N LYS A 117 5.61 -12.82 -5.35
CA LYS A 117 6.72 -12.63 -4.39
C LYS A 117 7.62 -13.85 -4.29
N CYS A 118 7.09 -14.99 -3.84
CA CYS A 118 7.90 -16.18 -3.55
C CYS A 118 8.11 -17.10 -4.76
N ARG A 119 7.44 -16.85 -5.89
CA ARG A 119 7.44 -17.72 -7.09
C ARG A 119 6.86 -19.12 -6.87
N GLY A 120 6.28 -19.37 -5.70
CA GLY A 120 5.56 -20.60 -5.39
C GLY A 120 4.21 -20.68 -6.11
N VAL A 121 3.70 -21.89 -6.23
CA VAL A 121 2.42 -22.18 -6.87
C VAL A 121 1.26 -21.90 -5.91
N LEU A 122 0.21 -21.28 -6.41
CA LEU A 122 -1.12 -21.19 -5.80
C LEU A 122 -2.05 -22.12 -6.58
N GLU A 123 -2.56 -23.16 -5.93
CA GLU A 123 -3.40 -24.19 -6.56
C GLU A 123 -4.85 -23.73 -6.73
N ARG A 124 -5.56 -24.36 -7.67
CA ARG A 124 -6.99 -24.09 -7.89
C ARG A 124 -7.79 -24.30 -6.60
N ASN A 125 -8.73 -23.39 -6.32
CA ASN A 125 -9.56 -23.29 -5.13
C ASN A 125 -8.83 -22.86 -3.84
N GLU A 126 -7.53 -22.56 -3.90
CA GLU A 126 -6.83 -21.93 -2.78
C GLU A 126 -7.15 -20.45 -2.66
N MET A 127 -6.95 -19.91 -1.46
CA MET A 127 -7.07 -18.48 -1.21
C MET A 127 -5.83 -17.75 -1.74
N ALA A 128 -6.06 -16.58 -2.33
CA ALA A 128 -4.97 -15.69 -2.76
C ALA A 128 -5.33 -14.22 -2.55
N VAL A 129 -4.31 -13.38 -2.44
CA VAL A 129 -4.47 -11.93 -2.55
C VAL A 129 -4.32 -11.53 -4.01
N ILE A 130 -5.21 -10.68 -4.50
CA ILE A 130 -5.24 -10.16 -5.88
C ILE A 130 -4.98 -8.66 -5.87
N ALA A 131 -4.19 -8.19 -6.84
CA ALA A 131 -3.82 -6.78 -7.01
C ALA A 131 -4.23 -6.31 -8.42
N PRO A 132 -5.42 -5.70 -8.58
CA PRO A 132 -5.98 -5.36 -9.90
C PRO A 132 -5.07 -4.50 -10.77
N LYS A 133 -4.39 -3.51 -10.19
CA LYS A 133 -3.44 -2.65 -10.90
C LYS A 133 -2.27 -3.38 -11.56
N LEU A 134 -1.94 -4.60 -11.12
CA LEU A 134 -0.92 -5.46 -11.74
C LEU A 134 -1.51 -6.48 -12.74
N GLY A 135 -2.81 -6.40 -13.02
CA GLY A 135 -3.53 -7.26 -13.96
C GLY A 135 -4.09 -8.55 -13.35
N GLU A 136 -5.00 -9.18 -14.08
CA GLU A 136 -5.82 -10.32 -13.62
C GLU A 136 -5.03 -11.58 -13.23
N ASN A 137 -3.79 -11.71 -13.71
CA ASN A 137 -2.91 -12.84 -13.40
C ASN A 137 -1.91 -12.55 -12.28
N SER A 138 -2.11 -11.47 -11.53
CA SER A 138 -1.23 -11.09 -10.42
C SER A 138 -1.82 -11.54 -9.11
N SER A 139 -1.19 -12.55 -8.49
CA SER A 139 -1.62 -13.15 -7.24
C SER A 139 -0.47 -13.33 -6.25
N TRP A 140 -0.83 -13.38 -4.97
CA TRP A 140 0.09 -13.60 -3.86
C TRP A 140 -0.53 -14.55 -2.84
N HIS A 141 0.29 -15.35 -2.18
CA HIS A 141 -0.11 -15.92 -0.89
C HIS A 141 -0.45 -14.78 0.09
N PRO A 142 -1.36 -14.99 1.05
CA PRO A 142 -1.67 -14.00 2.10
C PRO A 142 -0.44 -13.36 2.76
N ALA A 143 0.52 -14.17 3.22
CA ALA A 143 1.75 -13.68 3.84
C ALA A 143 2.77 -13.07 2.84
N CYS A 144 2.56 -13.25 1.54
CA CYS A 144 3.44 -12.75 0.49
C CYS A 144 3.05 -11.36 -0.01
N PHE A 145 1.85 -10.86 0.31
CA PHE A 145 1.41 -9.54 -0.15
C PHE A 145 1.94 -8.44 0.77
N THR A 146 3.23 -8.13 0.61
CA THR A 146 3.99 -7.23 1.47
C THR A 146 4.72 -6.16 0.67
N CYS A 147 4.99 -5.00 1.28
CA CYS A 147 5.85 -3.97 0.72
C CYS A 147 7.25 -4.53 0.41
N ALA A 148 7.80 -4.18 -0.75
CA ALA A 148 9.14 -4.60 -1.15
C ALA A 148 10.28 -4.03 -0.28
N THR A 149 10.03 -2.95 0.49
CA THR A 149 11.05 -2.29 1.32
C THR A 149 11.00 -2.73 2.78
N CYS A 150 9.84 -2.66 3.43
CA CYS A 150 9.72 -3.00 4.86
C CYS A 150 9.15 -4.39 5.15
N GLU A 151 8.78 -5.14 4.10
CA GLU A 151 8.21 -6.49 4.19
C GLU A 151 6.91 -6.59 5.02
N GLN A 152 6.29 -5.46 5.33
CA GLN A 152 5.01 -5.38 6.04
C GLN A 152 3.83 -5.64 5.09
N LEU A 153 2.79 -6.31 5.59
CA LEU A 153 1.58 -6.63 4.83
C LEU A 153 0.91 -5.38 4.23
N LEU A 154 0.27 -5.52 3.07
CA LEU A 154 -0.41 -4.41 2.39
C LEU A 154 -1.92 -4.62 2.22
N ILE A 155 -2.44 -5.80 2.51
CA ILE A 155 -3.83 -6.20 2.25
C ILE A 155 -4.88 -5.45 3.09
N ASP A 156 -4.44 -4.89 4.21
CA ASP A 156 -5.24 -4.02 5.09
C ASP A 156 -5.26 -2.58 4.59
N LEU A 157 -4.44 -2.26 3.57
CA LEU A 157 -4.17 -0.92 3.12
C LEU A 157 -4.28 -0.78 1.60
N THR A 158 -4.13 0.45 1.15
CA THR A 158 -3.75 0.76 -0.22
C THR A 158 -2.29 0.32 -0.48
N TYR A 159 -2.01 -0.10 -1.70
CA TYR A 159 -0.66 -0.37 -2.18
C TYR A 159 -0.36 0.52 -3.39
N CYS A 160 0.92 0.84 -3.57
CA CYS A 160 1.40 1.54 -4.74
C CYS A 160 2.20 0.60 -5.63
N VAL A 161 2.08 0.76 -6.94
CA VAL A 161 2.85 0.01 -7.95
C VAL A 161 3.86 0.91 -8.62
N LYS A 162 5.10 0.42 -8.75
CA LYS A 162 6.12 0.99 -9.63
C LYS A 162 6.91 -0.14 -10.28
N ASP A 163 7.06 -0.11 -11.60
CA ASP A 163 7.85 -1.09 -12.37
C ASP A 163 7.47 -2.56 -12.08
N GLY A 164 6.19 -2.83 -11.81
CA GLY A 164 5.68 -4.16 -11.47
C GLY A 164 5.89 -4.59 -10.01
N ILE A 165 6.48 -3.73 -9.17
CA ILE A 165 6.78 -3.97 -7.75
C ILE A 165 5.78 -3.20 -6.87
N ILE A 166 5.36 -3.84 -5.77
CA ILE A 166 4.41 -3.26 -4.81
C ILE A 166 5.12 -2.64 -3.60
N TYR A 167 4.64 -1.47 -3.19
CA TYR A 167 5.15 -0.68 -2.07
C TYR A 167 3.98 -0.19 -1.20
N CYS A 168 4.23 0.09 0.08
CA CYS A 168 3.31 0.96 0.82
C CYS A 168 3.44 2.40 0.31
N GLU A 169 2.44 3.25 0.61
CA GLU A 169 2.46 4.66 0.22
C GLU A 169 3.74 5.37 0.68
N ARG A 170 4.17 5.11 1.93
CA ARG A 170 5.41 5.67 2.48
C ARG A 170 6.63 5.39 1.61
N HIS A 171 6.92 4.11 1.35
CA HIS A 171 8.11 3.75 0.59
C HIS A 171 7.99 4.12 -0.89
N TYR A 172 6.78 4.13 -1.45
CA TYR A 172 6.57 4.65 -2.80
C TYR A 172 6.94 6.13 -2.91
N ALA A 173 6.59 6.95 -1.92
CA ALA A 173 6.96 8.36 -1.90
C ALA A 173 8.48 8.56 -1.78
N GLU A 174 9.15 7.72 -0.98
CA GLU A 174 10.61 7.74 -0.83
C GLU A 174 11.36 7.43 -2.14
N LEU A 175 10.74 6.69 -3.09
CA LEU A 175 11.31 6.47 -4.43
C LEU A 175 11.34 7.74 -5.30
N HIS A 176 10.55 8.76 -4.95
CA HIS A 176 10.38 9.97 -5.76
C HIS A 176 10.97 11.22 -5.10
N LYS A 177 11.05 11.22 -3.77
CA LYS A 177 11.39 12.39 -2.97
C LYS A 177 11.99 11.93 -1.63
N PRO A 178 13.13 12.48 -1.19
CA PRO A 178 13.74 12.10 0.10
C PRO A 178 12.87 12.56 1.27
N ARG A 179 12.90 11.87 2.42
CA ARG A 179 12.22 12.31 3.66
C ARG A 179 13.14 13.12 4.56
N CYS A 180 12.56 14.04 5.31
CA CYS A 180 13.25 14.73 6.39
C CYS A 180 13.24 13.88 7.67
N ASN A 181 14.42 13.56 8.22
CA ASN A 181 14.54 12.76 9.44
C ASN A 181 13.92 13.40 10.70
N ALA A 182 13.71 14.73 10.69
CA ALA A 182 13.19 15.45 11.85
C ALA A 182 11.66 15.54 11.88
N CYS A 183 11.00 15.71 10.73
CA CYS A 183 9.55 15.89 10.63
C CYS A 183 8.83 14.77 9.86
N ASP A 184 9.58 13.83 9.27
CA ASP A 184 9.10 12.72 8.44
C ASP A 184 8.36 13.13 7.15
N GLU A 185 8.36 14.44 6.85
CA GLU A 185 7.77 14.99 5.63
C GLU A 185 8.63 14.69 4.41
N VAL A 186 7.95 14.46 3.29
CA VAL A 186 8.57 14.32 1.99
C VAL A 186 9.19 15.66 1.58
N SER A 187 10.51 15.69 1.41
CA SER A 187 11.28 16.87 1.02
C SER A 187 11.10 17.14 -0.47
N ILE A 188 10.30 18.16 -0.79
CA ILE A 188 10.02 18.58 -2.17
C ILE A 188 11.17 19.42 -2.75
N PHE A 189 12.10 19.84 -1.90
CA PHE A 189 13.25 20.71 -2.21
C PHE A 189 14.20 20.15 -3.30
N PHE A 190 14.33 18.83 -3.42
CA PHE A 190 15.38 18.20 -4.24
C PHE A 190 15.04 17.99 -5.72
N SER A 191 13.81 18.27 -6.16
CA SER A 191 13.42 18.05 -7.56
C SER A 191 14.16 18.94 -8.57
N LEU A 192 14.68 20.09 -8.13
CA LEU A 192 15.46 21.00 -8.99
C LEU A 192 16.95 20.65 -9.02
N LEU A 193 17.52 20.17 -7.89
CA LEU A 193 18.93 19.81 -7.83
C LEU A 193 19.23 18.46 -8.49
N ILE A 194 18.33 17.48 -8.48
CA ILE A 194 18.59 16.20 -9.18
C ILE A 194 18.53 16.41 -10.69
N ASN A 195 17.63 17.23 -11.23
CA ASN A 195 17.68 17.60 -12.66
C ASN A 195 18.95 18.38 -13.00
N PHE A 196 19.40 19.29 -12.13
CA PHE A 196 20.66 20.00 -12.34
C PHE A 196 21.88 19.08 -12.24
N VAL A 197 21.94 18.17 -11.27
CA VAL A 197 23.06 17.23 -11.09
C VAL A 197 23.05 16.14 -12.17
N PHE A 198 21.90 15.62 -12.60
CA PHE A 198 21.83 14.66 -13.72
C PHE A 198 22.10 15.31 -15.07
N GLN A 199 21.61 16.53 -15.34
CA GLN A 199 21.98 17.24 -16.57
C GLN A 199 23.46 17.61 -16.58
N ASN A 200 24.03 18.05 -15.45
CA ASN A 200 25.46 18.34 -15.37
C ASN A 200 26.34 17.07 -15.37
N TYR A 201 25.90 15.94 -14.80
CA TYR A 201 26.64 14.67 -14.83
C TYR A 201 26.70 14.06 -16.25
N ILE A 202 25.63 14.20 -17.04
CA ILE A 202 25.62 13.80 -18.46
C ILE A 202 26.50 14.73 -19.31
N ILE A 203 26.54 16.03 -19.03
CA ILE A 203 27.43 16.98 -19.74
C ILE A 203 28.91 16.77 -19.35
N ILE A 204 29.22 16.40 -18.11
CA ILE A 204 30.60 16.16 -17.64
C ILE A 204 31.16 14.83 -18.19
N THR A 205 30.31 13.82 -18.39
CA THR A 205 30.73 12.53 -18.97
C THR A 205 30.90 12.58 -20.49
N LEU A 206 30.18 13.45 -21.20
CA LEU A 206 30.35 13.66 -22.65
C LEU A 206 31.54 14.57 -23.03
N ASN A 207 32.04 15.40 -22.12
CA ASN A 207 33.18 16.30 -22.38
C ASN A 207 34.55 15.71 -22.01
N ASN A 208 34.61 14.51 -21.41
CA ASN A 208 35.85 13.80 -21.09
C ASN A 208 36.20 12.68 -22.11
N TRP A 209 35.52 12.66 -23.26
CA TRP A 209 35.82 11.77 -24.40
C TRP A 209 36.03 12.58 -25.69
N LYS A 210 36.94 13.58 -25.61
CA LYS A 210 37.60 14.17 -26.77
C LYS A 210 39.10 14.06 -26.61
#